data_AF-A0A381ULD7-F1
#
_entry.id   AF-A0A381ULD7-F1
#
_cell.length_a   1.000
_cell.length_b   1.000
_cell.length_c   1.000
_cell.angle_alpha   90.00
_cell.angle_beta   90.00
_cell.angle_gamma   90.00
#
_symmetry.space_group_name_H-M   'P 1'
#
loop_
_entity.id
_entity.type
_entity.pdbx_description
1 polymer ?
#
loop_
_entity_poly.entity_id
_entity_poly.type
_entity_poly.pdbx_seq_one_letter_code
_entity_poly.pdbx_strand_id
1 'polypeptide(L)'
;MDTFNLREPIIAFGETNPVMGTCAGLILMAKEVYDERVKPLGFLDVTVDRNAYGRQIHSETEKVAYFFNSNNRMELDTTLIRAPKIVEIADSVQVLGKFNDSPVAVISNHHLGLSFHPELDGIHLFHQVLFDHQSEFYYKKLNQIHAA
;
A
#
# COMPACT_ATOMS: atom_id res chain seq x y z
N MET A 1 -3.65 17.51 8.29
CA MET A 1 -4.44 16.55 9.09
C MET A 1 -4.65 17.08 10.49
N ASP A 2 -3.58 17.31 11.25
CA ASP A 2 -3.68 17.78 12.65
C ASP A 2 -4.28 19.20 12.76
N THR A 3 -3.92 20.12 11.86
CA THR A 3 -4.52 21.47 11.79
C THR A 3 -6.04 21.48 11.64
N PHE A 4 -6.61 20.42 11.07
CA PHE A 4 -8.05 20.27 10.83
C PHE A 4 -8.72 19.28 11.79
N ASN A 5 -8.01 18.82 12.83
CA ASN A 5 -8.50 17.82 13.80
C ASN A 5 -9.03 16.53 13.15
N LEU A 6 -8.39 16.10 12.05
CA LEU A 6 -8.83 14.94 11.28
C LEU A 6 -8.19 13.63 11.74
N ARG A 7 -7.14 13.66 12.57
CA ARG A 7 -6.37 12.45 12.91
C ARG A 7 -7.22 11.44 13.66
N GLU A 8 -7.78 11.82 14.80
CA GLU A 8 -8.56 10.94 15.66
C GLU A 8 -9.81 10.41 14.92
N PRO A 9 -10.57 11.22 14.17
CA PRO A 9 -11.65 10.70 13.32
C PRO A 9 -11.19 9.68 12.27
N ILE A 10 -10.05 9.90 11.62
CA ILE A 10 -9.52 8.96 10.62
C ILE A 10 -9.09 7.65 11.28
N ILE A 11 -8.42 7.72 12.44
CA ILE A 11 -8.04 6.53 13.21
C ILE A 11 -9.28 5.74 13.59
N ALA A 12 -10.28 6.39 14.20
CA ALA A 12 -11.54 5.75 14.60
C ALA A 12 -12.30 5.15 13.40
N PHE A 13 -12.29 5.83 12.25
CA PHE A 13 -12.88 5.28 11.02
C PHE A 13 -12.15 4.01 10.58
N GLY A 14 -10.82 4.04 10.57
CA GLY A 14 -9.96 2.92 10.17
C GLY A 14 -10.08 1.68 11.06
N GLU A 15 -10.49 1.80 12.33
CA GLU A 15 -10.69 0.64 13.20
C GLU A 15 -11.71 -0.37 12.64
N THR A 16 -12.69 0.10 11.87
CA THR A 16 -13.81 -0.73 11.38
C THR A 16 -14.05 -0.66 9.88
N ASN A 17 -13.52 0.36 9.21
CA ASN A 17 -13.78 0.60 7.79
C ASN A 17 -12.50 0.42 6.96
N PRO A 18 -12.60 -0.09 5.73
CA PRO A 18 -11.45 -0.23 4.87
C PRO A 18 -10.80 1.11 4.52
N VAL A 19 -9.46 1.15 4.53
CA VAL A 19 -8.68 2.35 4.19
C VAL A 19 -7.62 1.99 3.16
N MET A 20 -7.57 2.78 2.07
CA MET A 20 -6.56 2.67 1.03
C MET A 20 -5.66 3.90 1.05
N GLY A 21 -4.35 3.67 1.13
CA GLY A 21 -3.34 4.72 1.07
C GLY A 21 -2.48 4.56 -0.18
N THR A 22 -2.51 5.56 -1.06
CA THR A 22 -1.70 5.60 -2.29
C THR A 22 -0.55 6.61 -2.13
N CYS A 23 0.66 6.22 -2.52
CA CYS A 23 1.88 7.03 -2.43
C CYS A 23 2.06 7.68 -1.05
N ALA A 24 1.82 8.99 -0.90
CA ALA A 24 1.88 9.67 0.40
C ALA A 24 0.89 9.11 1.43
N GLY A 25 -0.22 8.53 0.99
CA GLY A 25 -1.16 7.80 1.84
C GLY A 25 -0.52 6.57 2.49
N LEU A 26 0.32 5.81 1.77
CA LEU A 26 1.08 4.69 2.35
C LEU A 26 2.00 5.17 3.47
N ILE A 27 2.68 6.30 3.28
CA ILE A 27 3.56 6.90 4.30
C ILE A 27 2.75 7.21 5.57
N LEU A 28 1.55 7.77 5.42
CA LEU A 28 0.67 8.06 6.56
C LEU A 28 0.13 6.79 7.22
N MET A 29 -0.12 5.72 6.47
CA MET A 29 -0.65 4.47 7.01
C MET A 29 0.37 3.59 7.72
N ALA A 30 1.67 3.79 7.47
CA ALA A 30 2.76 3.04 8.09
C ALA A 30 2.71 3.10 9.63
N LYS A 31 3.40 2.18 10.30
CA LYS A 31 3.62 2.20 11.75
C LYS A 31 4.79 3.09 12.10
N GLU A 32 5.86 2.99 11.32
CA GLU A 32 7.07 3.79 11.47
C GLU A 32 7.46 4.44 10.14
N VAL A 33 8.01 5.66 10.23
CA VAL A 33 8.52 6.41 9.08
C VAL A 33 9.86 7.00 9.45
N TYR A 34 10.86 6.86 8.59
CA TYR A 34 12.18 7.49 8.77
C TYR A 34 12.16 8.99 8.45
N ASP A 35 11.23 9.72 9.06
CA ASP A 35 11.11 11.17 9.03
C ASP A 35 10.31 11.65 10.25
N GLU A 36 10.99 12.28 11.21
CA GLU A 36 10.40 12.78 12.46
C GLU A 36 9.28 13.81 12.24
N ARG A 37 9.21 14.42 11.05
CA ARG A 37 8.14 15.37 10.70
C ARG A 37 6.82 14.68 10.39
N VAL A 38 6.84 13.36 10.18
CA VAL A 38 5.67 12.56 9.85
C VAL A 38 5.18 11.88 11.13
N LYS A 39 3.92 12.14 11.49
CA LYS A 39 3.21 11.40 12.53
C LYS A 39 2.29 10.36 11.85
N PRO A 40 2.69 9.09 11.74
CA PRO A 40 1.89 8.04 11.10
C PRO A 40 0.56 7.78 11.82
N LEU A 41 -0.32 7.04 11.14
CA LEU A 41 -1.61 6.56 11.64
C LEU A 41 -1.52 5.14 12.21
N GLY A 42 -0.54 4.34 11.77
CA GLY A 42 -0.30 3.00 12.33
C GLY A 42 -1.26 1.91 11.87
N PHE A 43 -1.85 2.05 10.68
CA PHE A 43 -2.76 1.05 10.11
C PHE A 43 -2.04 -0.17 9.52
N LEU A 44 -0.79 0.00 9.07
CA LEU A 44 0.04 -1.05 8.48
C LEU A 44 1.31 -1.22 9.32
N ASP A 45 1.60 -2.46 9.74
CA ASP A 45 2.84 -2.80 10.46
C ASP A 45 4.02 -2.90 9.50
N VAL A 46 4.40 -1.73 8.97
CA VAL A 46 5.49 -1.52 8.02
C VAL A 46 6.28 -0.28 8.43
N THR A 47 7.57 -0.29 8.09
CA THR A 47 8.45 0.87 8.19
C THR A 47 8.67 1.45 6.80
N VAL A 48 8.47 2.75 6.64
CA VAL A 48 8.55 3.44 5.34
C VAL A 48 9.65 4.50 5.32
N ASP A 49 10.49 4.46 4.29
CA ASP A 49 11.40 5.55 3.94
C ASP A 49 10.82 6.34 2.76
N ARG A 50 10.46 7.60 3.03
CA ARG A 50 9.90 8.52 2.03
C ARG A 50 10.93 9.09 1.04
N ASN A 51 12.23 8.95 1.32
CA ASN A 51 13.32 9.57 0.55
C ASN A 51 14.29 8.55 -0.06
N ALA A 52 13.98 7.25 0.01
CA ALA A 52 14.90 6.16 -0.37
C ALA A 52 15.49 6.26 -1.79
N TYR A 53 14.79 6.91 -2.73
CA TYR A 53 15.24 7.06 -4.12
C TYR A 53 15.97 8.39 -4.41
N GLY A 54 16.18 9.26 -3.40
CA GLY A 54 16.95 10.51 -3.53
C GLY A 54 16.18 11.70 -4.14
N ARG A 55 16.91 12.79 -4.44
CA ARG A 55 16.37 14.05 -5.01
C ARG A 55 16.08 13.99 -6.51
N GLN A 56 16.41 12.89 -7.18
CA GLN A 56 16.12 12.73 -8.61
C GLN A 56 14.64 12.40 -8.78
N ILE A 57 14.01 13.14 -9.69
CA ILE A 57 12.62 12.95 -10.09
C ILE A 57 12.60 11.76 -11.05
N HIS A 58 12.67 10.55 -10.51
CA HIS A 58 12.44 9.34 -11.29
C HIS A 58 10.94 9.06 -11.24
N SER A 59 10.24 9.50 -12.30
CA SER A 59 8.91 9.02 -12.64
C SER A 59 9.08 7.89 -13.66
N GLU A 60 8.73 6.68 -13.29
CA GLU A 60 8.85 5.50 -14.13
C GLU A 60 7.52 4.75 -14.15
N THR A 61 7.13 4.26 -15.32
CA THR A 61 5.98 3.37 -15.48
C THR A 61 6.52 2.00 -15.86
N GLU A 62 6.31 1.04 -14.97
CA GLU A 62 6.96 -0.27 -15.06
C GLU A 62 5.92 -1.40 -15.00
N LYS A 63 6.20 -2.52 -15.68
CA LYS A 63 5.36 -3.71 -15.56
C LYS A 63 5.65 -4.43 -14.25
N VAL A 64 4.69 -4.39 -13.33
CA VAL A 64 4.79 -5.04 -12.02
C VAL A 64 3.86 -6.25 -11.97
N ALA A 65 4.37 -7.37 -11.47
CA ALA A 65 3.58 -8.56 -11.20
C ALA A 65 2.94 -8.50 -9.81
N TYR A 66 1.63 -8.72 -9.77
CA TYR A 66 0.82 -8.78 -8.57
C TYR A 66 0.24 -10.18 -8.36
N PHE A 67 0.22 -10.62 -7.10
CA PHE A 67 -0.21 -11.95 -6.67
C PHE A 67 -1.29 -11.80 -5.60
N PHE A 68 -2.49 -12.31 -5.89
CA PHE A 68 -3.64 -12.20 -5.00
C PHE A 68 -3.99 -13.54 -4.34
N ASN A 69 -3.74 -14.64 -5.04
CA ASN A 69 -3.76 -16.00 -4.51
C ASN A 69 -2.83 -16.89 -5.36
N SER A 70 -2.76 -18.19 -5.05
CA SER A 70 -1.88 -19.15 -5.75
C SER A 70 -2.10 -19.24 -7.26
N ASN A 71 -3.29 -18.88 -7.75
CA ASN A 71 -3.68 -19.02 -9.16
C ASN A 71 -3.83 -17.67 -9.86
N ASN A 72 -3.84 -16.56 -9.12
CA ASN A 72 -4.13 -15.23 -9.64
C ASN A 72 -2.88 -14.35 -9.61
N ARG A 73 -2.19 -14.34 -10.75
CA ARG A 73 -1.07 -13.45 -11.07
C ARG A 73 -1.49 -12.48 -12.19
N MET A 74 -1.25 -11.19 -12.00
CA MET A 74 -1.53 -10.16 -13.01
C MET A 74 -0.33 -9.24 -13.18
N GLU A 75 -0.02 -8.85 -14.42
CA GLU A 75 0.97 -7.80 -14.69
C GLU A 75 0.26 -6.52 -15.06
N LEU A 76 0.60 -5.42 -14.38
CA LEU A 76 0.00 -4.11 -14.60
C LEU A 76 1.09 -3.06 -14.83
N ASP A 77 0.84 -2.13 -15.75
CA ASP A 77 1.65 -0.94 -15.91
C ASP A 77 1.47 -0.06 -14.68
N THR A 78 2.54 0.14 -13.91
CA THR A 78 2.51 0.73 -12.58
C THR A 78 3.37 1.99 -12.57
N THR A 79 2.74 3.16 -12.44
CA THR A 79 3.40 4.46 -12.42
C THR A 79 3.89 4.82 -11.00
N LEU A 80 5.21 4.84 -10.82
CA LEU A 80 5.89 5.22 -9.59
C LEU A 80 6.43 6.65 -9.72
N ILE A 81 5.93 7.57 -8.89
CA ILE A 81 6.37 8.97 -8.87
C ILE A 81 6.88 9.30 -7.48
N ARG A 82 8.20 9.39 -7.33
CA ARG A 82 8.85 9.60 -6.01
C ARG A 82 8.29 8.62 -4.96
N ALA A 83 8.14 7.37 -5.38
CA ALA A 83 7.45 6.35 -4.60
C ALA A 83 8.15 6.15 -3.24
N PRO A 84 7.40 6.11 -2.12
CA PRO A 84 7.97 5.69 -0.84
C PRO A 84 8.45 4.24 -0.91
N LYS A 85 9.50 3.90 -0.15
CA LYS A 85 10.02 2.54 -0.04
C LYS A 85 9.61 1.92 1.28
N ILE A 86 9.04 0.71 1.23
CA ILE A 86 8.83 -0.12 2.42
C ILE A 86 10.16 -0.80 2.73
N VAL A 87 10.75 -0.50 3.89
CA VAL A 87 12.07 -0.99 4.30
C VAL A 87 11.98 -2.15 5.29
N GLU A 88 10.91 -2.22 6.07
CA GLU A 88 10.61 -3.32 6.98
C GLU A 88 9.13 -3.67 6.91
N ILE A 89 8.81 -4.94 7.12
CA ILE A 89 7.45 -5.48 7.03
C ILE A 89 7.27 -6.58 8.06
N ALA A 90 6.18 -6.54 8.82
CA ALA A 90 5.82 -7.60 9.75
C ALA A 90 5.13 -8.78 9.04
N ASP A 91 5.20 -9.98 9.64
CA ASP A 91 4.58 -11.21 9.11
C ASP A 91 3.04 -11.11 8.96
N SER A 92 2.42 -10.18 9.68
CA SER A 92 0.98 -9.89 9.61
C SER A 92 0.57 -9.12 8.35
N VAL A 93 1.53 -8.68 7.53
CA VAL A 93 1.31 -7.88 6.32
C VAL A 93 1.60 -8.74 5.09
N GLN A 94 0.58 -8.91 4.25
CA GLN A 94 0.69 -9.64 3.00
C GLN A 94 1.21 -8.72 1.89
N VAL A 95 2.25 -9.15 1.17
CA VAL A 95 2.76 -8.46 -0.02
C VAL A 95 2.00 -8.94 -1.25
N LEU A 96 1.36 -8.00 -1.95
CA LEU A 96 0.64 -8.28 -3.19
C LEU A 96 1.51 -8.05 -4.43
N GLY A 97 2.54 -7.22 -4.37
CA GLY A 97 3.43 -6.97 -5.51
C GLY A 97 4.77 -6.37 -5.08
N LYS A 98 5.81 -6.65 -5.87
CA LYS A 98 7.16 -6.14 -5.66
C LYS A 98 7.72 -5.52 -6.95
N PHE A 99 8.48 -4.43 -6.80
CA PHE A 99 9.28 -3.82 -7.84
C PHE A 99 10.72 -3.70 -7.34
N ASN A 100 11.70 -4.24 -8.09
CA ASN A 100 13.11 -4.27 -7.69
C ASN A 100 13.32 -4.79 -6.25
N ASP A 101 12.69 -5.94 -5.94
CA ASP A 101 12.63 -6.59 -4.61
C ASP A 101 11.98 -5.78 -3.47
N SER A 102 11.56 -4.55 -3.75
CA SER A 102 10.82 -3.71 -2.81
C SER A 102 9.32 -3.97 -2.89
N PRO A 103 8.60 -4.19 -1.78
CA PRO A 103 7.14 -4.21 -1.77
C PRO A 103 6.56 -2.89 -2.29
N VAL A 104 5.57 -2.98 -3.18
CA VAL A 104 4.87 -1.81 -3.75
C VAL A 104 3.36 -1.85 -3.54
N ALA A 105 2.79 -3.03 -3.26
CA ALA A 105 1.43 -3.19 -2.79
C ALA A 105 1.42 -4.14 -1.60
N VAL A 106 0.87 -3.68 -0.48
CA VAL A 106 0.80 -4.44 0.78
C VAL A 106 -0.58 -4.32 1.39
N ILE A 107 -1.03 -5.37 2.06
CA ILE A 107 -2.34 -5.40 2.71
C ILE A 107 -2.25 -6.05 4.09
N SER A 108 -2.96 -5.50 5.07
CA SER A 108 -3.17 -6.13 6.37
C SER A 108 -4.59 -5.83 6.85
N ASN A 109 -5.36 -6.87 7.16
CA ASN A 109 -6.80 -6.77 7.41
C ASN A 109 -7.50 -5.97 6.29
N HIS A 110 -8.23 -4.92 6.63
CA HIS A 110 -8.92 -4.01 5.71
C HIS A 110 -8.11 -2.75 5.38
N HIS A 111 -6.78 -2.80 5.49
CA HIS A 111 -5.87 -1.70 5.17
C HIS A 111 -4.99 -2.06 3.98
N LEU A 112 -5.10 -1.30 2.90
CA LEU A 112 -4.30 -1.48 1.68
C LEU A 112 -3.35 -0.29 1.50
N GLY A 113 -2.07 -0.57 1.33
CA GLY A 113 -1.03 0.42 1.06
C GLY A 113 -0.40 0.20 -0.31
N LEU A 114 -0.33 1.26 -1.11
CA LEU A 114 0.26 1.26 -2.45
C LEU A 114 1.35 2.34 -2.54
N SER A 115 2.54 2.01 -3.00
CA SER A 115 3.64 2.99 -3.17
C SER A 115 3.56 3.77 -4.48
N PHE A 116 2.63 3.39 -5.37
CA PHE A 116 2.43 3.95 -6.70
C PHE A 116 1.06 4.63 -6.83
N HIS A 117 0.77 5.12 -8.04
CA HIS A 117 -0.42 5.88 -8.36
C HIS A 117 -1.38 5.09 -9.28
N PRO A 118 -2.20 4.17 -8.74
CA PRO A 118 -3.14 3.38 -9.56
C PRO A 118 -4.13 4.26 -10.34
N GLU A 119 -4.40 5.48 -9.85
CA GLU A 119 -5.31 6.43 -10.48
C GLU A 119 -4.76 7.01 -11.80
N LEU A 120 -3.44 7.04 -11.99
CA LEU A 120 -2.82 7.56 -13.21
C LEU A 120 -2.87 6.54 -14.36
N ASP A 121 -2.88 5.25 -14.02
CA ASP A 121 -2.88 4.15 -14.98
C ASP A 121 -4.29 3.55 -15.20
N GLY A 122 -5.32 4.12 -14.56
CA GLY A 122 -6.70 3.59 -14.64
C GLY A 122 -6.87 2.22 -13.97
N ILE A 123 -6.03 1.88 -13.01
CA ILE A 123 -6.08 0.57 -12.33
C ILE A 123 -7.17 0.59 -11.26
N HIS A 124 -8.31 0.00 -11.60
CA HIS A 124 -9.43 -0.18 -10.65
C HIS A 124 -9.30 -1.44 -9.78
N LEU A 125 -8.36 -2.33 -10.09
CA LEU A 125 -8.20 -3.63 -9.42
C LEU A 125 -8.09 -3.50 -7.90
N PHE A 126 -7.33 -2.52 -7.41
CA PHE A 126 -7.15 -2.33 -5.97
C PHE A 126 -8.41 -1.85 -5.25
N HIS A 127 -9.33 -1.18 -5.96
CA HIS A 127 -10.67 -0.92 -5.43
C HIS A 127 -11.47 -2.22 -5.32
N GLN A 128 -11.35 -3.12 -6.29
CA GLN A 128 -12.01 -4.42 -6.23
C GLN A 128 -11.46 -5.27 -5.08
N VAL A 129 -10.15 -5.21 -4.86
CA VAL A 129 -9.48 -5.87 -3.73
C VAL A 129 -10.05 -5.40 -2.40
N LEU A 130 -10.19 -4.08 -2.21
CA LEU A 130 -10.52 -3.55 -0.88
C LEU A 130 -12.02 -3.39 -0.62
N PHE A 131 -12.81 -3.03 -1.64
CA PHE A 131 -14.19 -2.54 -1.46
C PHE A 131 -15.26 -3.41 -2.11
N ASP A 132 -14.91 -4.27 -3.08
CA ASP A 132 -15.89 -5.10 -3.78
C ASP A 132 -15.98 -6.51 -3.19
N HIS A 133 -17.01 -6.76 -2.39
CA HIS A 133 -17.26 -8.08 -1.79
C HIS A 133 -17.53 -9.19 -2.82
N GLN A 134 -17.99 -8.84 -4.01
CA GLN A 134 -18.29 -9.80 -5.08
C GLN A 134 -17.04 -10.17 -5.87
N SER A 135 -16.03 -9.29 -5.91
CA SER A 135 -14.76 -9.55 -6.58
C SER A 135 -14.08 -10.82 -6.06
N GLU A 136 -13.47 -11.58 -6.97
CA GLU A 136 -12.62 -12.72 -6.62
C GLU A 136 -11.32 -12.29 -5.92
N PHE A 137 -10.90 -11.03 -6.08
CA PHE A 137 -9.70 -10.45 -5.47
C PHE A 137 -9.96 -9.80 -4.11
N TYR A 138 -11.20 -9.84 -3.62
CA TYR A 138 -11.59 -9.20 -2.36
C TYR A 138 -10.68 -9.64 -1.21
N TYR A 139 -10.26 -8.71 -0.34
CA TYR A 139 -9.18 -8.95 0.62
C TYR A 139 -9.43 -10.14 1.56
N LYS A 140 -10.70 -10.41 1.91
CA LYS A 140 -11.06 -11.58 2.73
C LYS A 140 -10.94 -12.93 2.01
N LYS A 141 -10.75 -12.91 0.69
CA LYS A 141 -10.55 -14.08 -0.19
C LYS A 141 -9.08 -14.23 -0.60
N LEU A 142 -8.21 -13.28 -0.24
CA LEU A 142 -6.78 -13.42 -0.44
C LEU A 142 -6.32 -14.56 0.47
N ASN A 143 -5.91 -15.68 -0.13
CA ASN A 143 -5.23 -16.72 0.63
C ASN A 143 -3.94 -16.10 1.18
N GLN A 144 -3.59 -16.40 2.44
CA GLN A 144 -2.26 -16.06 2.96
C GLN A 144 -1.24 -16.77 2.07
N ILE A 145 -0.73 -16.05 1.07
CA ILE A 145 0.42 -16.48 0.30
C ILE A 145 1.57 -16.35 1.30
N HIS A 146 1.84 -17.42 2.03
CA HIS A 146 3.09 -17.56 2.76
C HIS A 146 4.20 -17.39 1.72
N ALA A 147 4.91 -16.27 1.78
CA ALA A 147 6.21 -16.16 1.15
C ALA A 147 7.08 -17.20 1.85
N ALA A 148 7.40 -18.27 1.12
CA ALA A 148 8.41 -19.24 1.51
C ALA A 148 9.80 -18.57 1.51
#